data_AF-A0A6C0K2P9-F1
#
_entry.id   AF-A0A6C0K2P9-F1
#
_cell.length_a   1.000
_cell.length_b   1.000
_cell.length_c   1.000
_cell.angle_alpha   90.00
_cell.angle_beta   90.00
_cell.angle_gamma   90.00
#
_symmetry.space_group_name_H-M   'P 1'
#
loop_
_entity.id
_entity.type
_entity.pdbx_description
1 polymer ?
#
loop_
_entity_poly.entity_id
_entity_poly.type
_entity_poly.pdbx_seq_one_letter_code
_entity_poly.pdbx_strand_id
1 'polypeptide(L)'
;MPKTRKASRKAPAESATLFPLETVKTGLDGQEWIVLLKGRAQRWVPHKKEAVLFVTYKMGTGGSWAYKLPKGWEWIGSGGTTSAAYPNEEQFQGTPATTATVKAYLTKFFADLKKKGIVEQFKLKSSL
;
A
#
# COMPACT_ATOMS: atom_id res chain seq x y z
N MET A 1 -26.49 -37.04 -17.12
CA MET A 1 -25.32 -36.21 -17.49
C MET A 1 -24.86 -35.43 -16.27
N PRO A 2 -23.60 -35.53 -15.82
CA PRO A 2 -23.12 -34.73 -14.71
C PRO A 2 -22.97 -33.27 -15.19
N LYS A 3 -23.56 -32.33 -14.45
CA LYS A 3 -23.45 -30.88 -14.70
C LYS A 3 -22.00 -30.45 -14.47
N THR A 4 -21.24 -30.24 -15.53
CA THR A 4 -19.95 -29.55 -15.48
C THR A 4 -20.20 -28.08 -15.16
N ARG A 5 -20.27 -27.74 -13.86
CA ARG A 5 -20.04 -26.37 -13.43
C ARG A 5 -18.58 -26.05 -13.75
N LYS A 6 -18.31 -25.51 -14.94
CA LYS A 6 -17.08 -24.76 -15.21
C LYS A 6 -17.12 -23.56 -14.26
N ALA A 7 -16.63 -23.76 -13.03
CA ALA A 7 -16.18 -22.64 -12.23
C ALA A 7 -15.05 -22.02 -13.05
N SER A 8 -15.27 -20.83 -13.61
CA SER A 8 -14.23 -20.05 -14.24
C SER A 8 -13.17 -19.79 -13.17
N ARG A 9 -12.12 -20.61 -13.17
CA ARG A 9 -11.03 -20.49 -12.22
C ARG A 9 -10.37 -19.14 -12.46
N LYS A 10 -10.36 -18.29 -11.45
CA LYS A 10 -9.75 -16.95 -11.50
C LYS A 10 -8.23 -17.02 -11.37
N ALA A 11 -7.76 -17.84 -10.44
CA ALA A 11 -6.34 -18.09 -10.19
C ALA A 11 -5.60 -18.70 -11.40
N PRO A 12 -4.26 -18.69 -11.41
CA PRO A 12 -3.47 -19.34 -12.46
C PRO A 12 -3.91 -20.80 -12.69
N ALA A 13 -3.83 -21.24 -13.95
CA ALA A 13 -4.30 -22.57 -14.35
C ALA A 13 -3.52 -23.70 -13.66
N GLU A 14 -2.20 -23.53 -13.51
CA GLU A 14 -1.30 -24.50 -12.88
C GLU A 14 -1.55 -24.62 -11.37
N SER A 15 -1.19 -25.78 -10.79
CA SER A 15 -1.30 -25.97 -9.33
C SER A 15 -0.27 -25.11 -8.60
N ALA A 16 -0.67 -24.52 -7.47
CA ALA A 16 0.24 -23.73 -6.62
C ALA A 16 1.40 -24.56 -6.07
N THR A 17 1.20 -25.87 -5.87
CA THR A 17 2.20 -26.81 -5.36
C THR A 17 3.39 -27.04 -6.29
N LEU A 18 3.30 -26.60 -7.55
CA LEU A 18 4.38 -26.70 -8.53
C LEU A 18 5.39 -25.56 -8.41
N PHE A 19 5.12 -24.57 -7.57
CA PHE A 19 5.93 -23.37 -7.43
C PHE A 19 6.40 -23.19 -6.00
N PRO A 20 7.58 -22.57 -5.78
CA PRO A 20 7.99 -22.13 -4.46
C PRO A 20 6.97 -21.18 -3.81
N LEU A 21 6.98 -21.13 -2.47
CA LEU A 21 6.28 -20.07 -1.74
C LEU A 21 6.73 -18.70 -2.25
N GLU A 22 5.82 -17.73 -2.19
CA GLU A 22 5.98 -16.35 -2.64
C GLU A 22 6.12 -16.16 -4.16
N THR A 23 6.03 -17.23 -4.96
CA THR A 23 5.94 -17.09 -6.42
C THR A 23 4.69 -16.31 -6.82
N VAL A 24 4.86 -15.26 -7.62
CA VAL A 24 3.75 -14.44 -8.17
C VAL A 24 3.48 -14.82 -9.62
N LYS A 25 2.20 -15.01 -9.97
CA LYS A 25 1.73 -15.23 -11.35
C LYS A 25 0.42 -14.50 -11.62
N THR A 26 0.21 -14.09 -12.87
CA THR A 26 -1.07 -13.56 -13.33
C THR A 26 -2.09 -14.69 -13.47
N GLY A 27 -3.27 -14.49 -12.89
CA GLY A 27 -4.42 -15.38 -12.99
C GLY A 27 -5.14 -15.26 -14.32
N LEU A 28 -6.08 -16.17 -14.56
CA LEU A 28 -6.95 -16.15 -15.73
C LEU A 28 -7.94 -14.97 -15.71
N ASP A 29 -8.10 -14.31 -14.57
CA ASP A 29 -8.86 -13.08 -14.40
C ASP A 29 -8.02 -11.80 -14.59
N GLY A 30 -6.73 -11.93 -14.96
CA GLY A 30 -5.82 -10.80 -15.11
C GLY A 30 -5.31 -10.21 -13.79
N GLN A 31 -5.74 -10.72 -12.63
CA GLN A 31 -5.22 -10.32 -11.31
C GLN A 31 -3.92 -11.07 -11.00
N GLU A 32 -3.01 -10.48 -10.23
CA GLU A 32 -1.84 -11.21 -9.72
C GLU A 32 -2.22 -12.10 -8.52
N TRP A 33 -1.60 -13.27 -8.45
CA TRP A 33 -1.77 -14.27 -7.39
C TRP A 33 -0.41 -14.69 -6.88
N ILE A 34 -0.30 -14.94 -5.59
CA ILE A 34 0.93 -15.35 -4.92
C ILE A 34 0.73 -16.73 -4.29
N VAL A 35 1.76 -17.58 -4.32
CA VAL A 35 1.73 -18.88 -3.63
C VAL A 35 2.02 -18.66 -2.16
N LEU A 36 1.04 -18.98 -1.30
CA LEU A 36 1.20 -18.95 0.15
C LEU A 36 0.76 -20.27 0.77
N LEU A 37 1.29 -20.56 1.95
CA LEU A 37 0.82 -21.67 2.76
C LEU A 37 -0.50 -21.27 3.43
N LYS A 38 -1.57 -22.04 3.20
CA LYS A 38 -2.85 -21.89 3.92
C LYS A 38 -3.15 -23.16 4.70
N GLY A 39 -2.86 -23.13 6.00
CA GLY A 39 -2.78 -24.33 6.82
C GLY A 39 -1.53 -25.13 6.43
N ARG A 40 -1.69 -26.38 5.97
CA ARG A 40 -0.58 -27.25 5.55
C ARG A 40 -0.40 -27.36 4.02
N ALA A 41 -1.18 -26.62 3.23
CA ALA A 41 -1.16 -26.73 1.77
C ALA A 41 -0.82 -25.40 1.11
N GLN A 42 -0.02 -25.44 0.05
CA GLN A 42 0.25 -24.29 -0.81
C GLN A 42 -0.98 -23.98 -1.66
N ARG A 43 -1.35 -22.69 -1.74
CA ARG A 43 -2.50 -22.21 -2.50
C ARG A 43 -2.16 -20.90 -3.19
N TRP A 44 -2.77 -20.70 -4.36
CA TRP A 44 -2.88 -19.37 -4.95
C TRP A 44 -3.78 -18.50 -4.08
N VAL A 45 -3.24 -17.39 -3.60
CA VAL A 45 -3.97 -16.34 -2.89
C VAL A 45 -3.90 -15.08 -3.73
N PRO A 46 -4.98 -14.28 -3.84
CA PRO A 46 -4.90 -13.00 -4.55
C PRO A 46 -3.75 -12.18 -3.99
N HIS A 47 -2.80 -11.82 -4.85
CA HIS A 47 -1.69 -10.99 -4.46
C HIS A 47 -2.18 -9.54 -4.44
N LYS A 48 -2.55 -9.09 -3.25
CA LYS A 48 -2.78 -7.67 -3.01
C LYS A 48 -1.42 -7.03 -2.86
N LYS A 49 -0.83 -6.54 -3.96
CA LYS A 49 0.27 -5.58 -3.84
C LYS A 49 -0.25 -4.42 -3.03
N GLU A 50 0.44 -4.06 -1.97
CA GLU A 50 0.15 -2.88 -1.17
C GLU A 50 1.11 -1.79 -1.63
N ALA A 51 0.57 -0.61 -1.92
CA ALA A 51 1.39 0.55 -2.21
C ALA A 51 1.72 1.24 -0.90
N VAL A 52 2.98 1.66 -0.76
CA VAL A 52 3.46 2.37 0.43
C VAL A 52 3.86 3.79 0.04
N LEU A 53 3.33 4.76 0.79
CA LEU A 53 3.70 6.17 0.69
C LEU A 53 4.35 6.63 1.99
N PHE A 54 5.36 7.46 1.85
CA PHE A 54 6.07 8.10 2.94
C PHE A 54 5.95 9.61 2.79
N VAL A 55 5.61 10.31 3.86
CA VAL A 55 5.75 11.76 3.94
C VAL A 55 6.84 12.08 4.96
N THR A 56 7.95 12.63 4.49
CA THR A 56 9.01 13.14 5.37
C THR A 56 8.87 14.64 5.52
N TYR A 57 8.95 15.17 6.74
CA TYR A 57 8.69 16.59 7.01
C TYR A 57 9.52 17.16 8.17
N LYS A 58 9.65 18.48 8.19
CA LYS A 58 10.22 19.26 9.29
C LYS A 58 9.10 20.05 9.98
N MET A 59 8.98 19.91 11.29
CA MET A 59 8.00 20.66 12.09
C MET A 59 8.36 22.14 12.12
N GLY A 60 7.33 22.99 12.15
CA GLY A 60 7.42 24.42 12.46
C GLY A 60 7.00 24.69 13.89
N THR A 61 6.01 25.54 14.10
CA THR A 61 5.61 26.06 15.43
C THR A 61 4.88 25.06 16.33
N GLY A 62 4.95 23.76 16.05
CA GLY A 62 4.19 22.73 16.78
C GLY A 62 2.71 22.69 16.38
N GLY A 63 2.07 21.55 16.60
CA GLY A 63 0.65 21.34 16.31
C GLY A 63 0.30 19.87 16.17
N SER A 64 -1.00 19.58 16.16
CA SER A 64 -1.54 18.23 15.92
C SER A 64 -2.47 18.24 14.71
N TRP A 65 -2.54 17.11 14.01
CA TRP A 65 -3.47 16.91 12.90
C TRP A 65 -4.00 15.48 12.88
N ALA A 66 -5.04 15.25 12.10
CA ALA A 66 -5.60 13.93 11.87
C ALA A 66 -5.88 13.74 10.37
N TYR A 67 -5.65 12.53 9.88
CA TYR A 67 -5.87 12.19 8.48
C TYR A 67 -7.32 11.77 8.22
N LYS A 68 -7.82 12.13 7.04
CA LYS A 68 -9.06 11.60 6.46
C LYS A 68 -8.71 10.90 5.15
N LEU A 69 -8.11 9.71 5.27
CA LEU A 69 -7.56 8.99 4.13
C LEU A 69 -8.68 8.45 3.22
N PRO A 70 -8.47 8.42 1.89
CA PRO A 70 -9.36 7.73 0.97
C PRO A 70 -9.53 6.25 1.31
N LYS A 71 -10.68 5.68 0.96
CA LYS A 71 -11.01 4.26 1.24
C LYS A 71 -9.93 3.32 0.70
N GLY A 72 -9.53 2.36 1.53
CA GLY A 72 -8.49 1.38 1.18
C GLY A 72 -7.07 1.89 1.40
N TRP A 73 -6.91 2.98 2.16
CA TRP A 73 -5.65 3.45 2.69
C TRP A 73 -5.73 3.70 4.18
N GLU A 74 -4.64 3.44 4.86
CA GLU A 74 -4.49 3.66 6.29
C GLU A 74 -3.11 4.24 6.61
N TRP A 75 -3.03 4.89 7.77
CA TRP A 75 -1.78 5.30 8.38
C TRP A 75 -1.26 4.14 9.20
N ILE A 76 -0.01 3.74 8.96
CA ILE A 76 0.57 2.52 9.55
C ILE A 76 1.68 2.81 10.57
N GLY A 77 2.12 4.06 10.66
CA GLY A 77 3.09 4.44 11.68
C GLY A 77 3.82 5.73 11.35
N SER A 78 4.63 6.15 12.33
CA SER A 78 5.52 7.29 12.21
C SER A 78 6.93 6.91 12.64
N GLY A 79 7.90 7.70 12.17
CA GLY A 79 9.30 7.54 12.51
C GLY A 79 10.00 8.89 12.55
N GLY A 80 11.23 8.90 13.03
CA GLY A 80 12.03 10.11 12.97
C GLY A 80 13.50 9.92 13.32
N THR A 81 14.28 10.93 12.97
CA THR A 81 15.70 11.06 13.27
C THR A 81 16.04 12.53 13.56
N THR A 82 17.02 12.78 14.40
CA THR A 82 17.40 14.15 14.79
C THR A 82 18.35 14.84 13.82
N SER A 83 18.96 14.10 12.88
CA SER A 83 20.05 14.59 12.01
C SER A 83 19.67 14.81 10.55
N ALA A 84 18.40 14.60 10.16
CA ALA A 84 17.96 14.76 8.77
C ALA A 84 17.31 16.12 8.51
N ALA A 85 17.39 16.59 7.26
CA ALA A 85 16.69 17.80 6.81
C ALA A 85 15.14 17.69 6.94
N TYR A 86 14.62 16.46 6.86
CA TYR A 86 13.21 16.10 7.08
C TYR A 86 13.17 15.06 8.21
N PRO A 87 13.27 15.52 9.47
CA PRO A 87 13.53 14.64 10.61
C PRO A 87 12.35 13.73 10.97
N ASN A 88 11.13 14.04 10.53
CA ASN A 88 9.94 13.25 10.85
C ASN A 88 9.43 12.52 9.60
N GLU A 89 8.79 11.37 9.81
CA GLU A 89 8.22 10.54 8.77
C GLU A 89 6.83 10.02 9.17
N GLU A 90 5.92 9.97 8.21
CA GLU A 90 4.60 9.33 8.31
C GLU A 90 4.47 8.28 7.19
N GLN A 91 3.99 7.09 7.55
CA GLN A 91 3.90 5.94 6.67
C GLN A 91 2.44 5.58 6.39
N PHE A 92 2.13 5.33 5.13
CA PHE A 92 0.79 5.01 4.67
C PHE A 92 0.82 3.78 3.75
N GLN A 93 -0.18 2.94 3.89
CA GLN A 93 -0.33 1.72 3.10
C GLN A 93 -1.73 1.66 2.51
N GLY A 94 -1.83 1.12 1.30
CA GLY A 94 -3.14 0.93 0.69
C GLY A 94 -3.09 0.32 -0.70
N THR A 95 -4.20 0.49 -1.42
CA THR A 95 -4.38 -0.13 -2.73
C THR A 95 -3.61 0.61 -3.85
N PRO A 96 -2.82 -0.10 -4.68
CA PRO A 96 -2.05 0.51 -5.78
C PRO A 96 -2.90 1.30 -6.78
N ALA A 97 -4.13 0.85 -7.01
CA ALA A 97 -5.06 1.50 -7.93
C ALA A 97 -5.40 2.96 -7.54
N THR A 98 -5.24 3.33 -6.27
CA THR A 98 -5.60 4.66 -5.76
C THR A 98 -4.40 5.47 -5.26
N THR A 99 -3.17 4.98 -5.47
CA THR A 99 -1.93 5.65 -5.03
C THR A 99 -1.82 7.09 -5.53
N ALA A 100 -2.19 7.36 -6.78
CA ALA A 100 -2.15 8.71 -7.34
C ALA A 100 -3.10 9.68 -6.61
N THR A 101 -4.31 9.21 -6.27
CA THR A 101 -5.30 9.97 -5.52
C THR A 101 -4.82 10.29 -4.11
N VAL A 102 -4.24 9.32 -3.42
CA VAL A 102 -3.72 9.53 -2.05
C VAL A 102 -2.48 10.42 -2.04
N LYS A 103 -1.60 10.28 -3.03
CA LYS A 103 -0.46 11.18 -3.22
C LYS A 103 -0.92 12.63 -3.40
N ALA A 104 -1.96 12.87 -4.20
CA ALA A 104 -2.53 14.21 -4.36
C ALA A 104 -3.16 14.75 -3.07
N TYR A 105 -3.91 13.90 -2.34
CA TYR A 105 -4.48 14.24 -1.04
C TYR A 105 -3.40 14.65 -0.03
N LEU A 106 -2.39 13.81 0.20
CA LEU A 106 -1.31 14.07 1.16
C LEU A 106 -0.50 15.32 0.77
N THR A 107 -0.23 15.51 -0.53
CA THR A 107 0.47 16.72 -1.01
C THR A 107 -0.31 17.99 -0.65
N LYS A 108 -1.63 18.01 -0.91
CA LYS A 108 -2.47 19.16 -0.55
C LYS A 108 -2.53 19.36 0.95
N PHE A 109 -2.72 18.27 1.71
CA PHE A 109 -2.82 18.30 3.16
C PHE A 109 -1.56 18.90 3.81
N PHE A 110 -0.37 18.43 3.45
CA PHE A 110 0.88 18.95 3.99
C PHE A 110 1.21 20.36 3.49
N ALA A 111 0.78 20.74 2.29
CA ALA A 111 0.87 22.13 1.83
C ALA A 111 0.01 23.07 2.70
N ASP A 112 -1.17 22.63 3.12
CA ASP A 112 -2.02 23.42 4.02
C ASP A 112 -1.46 23.47 5.45
N LEU A 113 -0.85 22.38 5.94
CA LEU A 113 -0.08 22.42 7.20
C LEU A 113 1.09 23.42 7.12
N LYS A 114 1.74 23.51 5.94
CA LYS A 114 2.81 24.47 5.71
C LYS A 114 2.34 25.91 5.75
N LYS A 115 1.20 26.23 5.13
CA LYS A 115 0.59 27.57 5.21
C LYS A 115 0.22 27.97 6.64
N LYS A 116 -0.12 26.99 7.49
CA LYS A 116 -0.44 27.20 8.92
C LYS A 116 0.79 27.29 9.82
N GLY A 117 2.01 27.14 9.29
CA GLY A 117 3.24 27.14 10.07
C GLY A 117 3.48 25.86 10.90
N ILE A 118 2.60 24.87 10.82
CA ILE A 118 2.72 23.60 11.57
C ILE A 118 3.89 22.77 11.01
N VAL A 119 4.06 22.80 9.68
CA VAL A 119 5.15 22.13 8.96
C VAL A 119 5.95 23.19 8.21
N GLU A 120 7.28 23.19 8.29
CA GLU A 120 8.11 24.14 7.52
C GLU A 120 8.32 23.65 6.08
N GLN A 121 8.57 22.36 5.94
CA GLN A 121 8.86 21.71 4.67
C GLN A 121 8.50 20.23 4.72
N PHE A 122 8.13 19.67 3.57
CA PHE A 122 7.81 18.27 3.43
C PHE A 122 8.23 17.74 2.05
N LYS A 123 8.39 16.42 1.97
CA LYS A 123 8.62 15.66 0.73
C LYS A 123 7.82 14.37 0.79
N LEU A 124 7.28 13.97 -0.35
CA LEU A 124 6.49 12.74 -0.47
C LEU A 124 7.27 11.74 -1.33
N LYS A 125 7.45 10.53 -0.82
CA LYS A 125 8.12 9.42 -1.49
C LYS A 125 7.15 8.25 -1.62
N SER A 126 7.32 7.45 -2.66
CA SER A 126 6.60 6.19 -2.86
C SER A 126 7.63 5.08 -2.96
N SER A 127 7.37 3.94 -2.32
CA SER A 127 8.02 2.68 -2.71
C SER A 127 7.13 2.01 -3.74
N LEU A 128 7.76 1.53 -4.82
CA LEU A 128 7.16 0.58 -5.76
C LEU A 128 7.38 -0.84 -5.23
#